data_AF-A0A525KCB5-F1
#
_entry.id   AF-A0A525KCB5-F1
#
_cell.length_a   1.000
_cell.length_b   1.000
_cell.length_c   1.000
_cell.angle_alpha   90.00
_cell.angle_beta   90.00
_cell.angle_gamma   90.00
#
_symmetry.space_group_name_H-M   'P 1'
#
loop_
_entity.id
_entity.type
_entity.pdbx_description
1 polymer ?
#
loop_
_entity_poly.entity_id
_entity_poly.type
_entity_poly.pdbx_seq_one_letter_code
_entity_poly.pdbx_strand_id
1 'polypeptide(L)' 'MRIALIHALKHSIGPIESSFARLWPDATLMNLVDDSLSTDLARDGRLTDA' A
#
# COMPACT_ATOMS: atom_id res chain seq x y z
N MET A 1 -14.84 8.89 4.69
CA MET A 1 -14.74 7.87 3.60
C MET A 1 -13.72 6.83 4.01
N ARG A 2 -13.95 5.52 3.80
CA ARG A 2 -12.96 4.48 4.16
C ARG A 2 -12.19 4.02 2.93
N ILE A 3 -10.87 3.91 3.05
CA ILE A 3 -9.96 3.48 1.98
C ILE A 3 -9.11 2.32 2.49
N ALA A 4 -9.14 1.21 1.77
CA ALA A 4 -8.24 0.09 2.00
C ALA A 4 -6.99 0.27 1.14
N LEU A 5 -5.82 0.12 1.75
CA LEU A 5 -4.52 0.25 1.11
C LEU A 5 -3.76 -1.07 1.28
N ILE A 6 -3.26 -1.62 0.18
CA ILE A 6 -2.44 -2.84 0.18
C ILE A 6 -0.99 -2.42 -0.06
N HIS A 7 -0.09 -2.86 0.83
CA HIS A 7 1.32 -2.50 0.83
C HIS A 7 2.18 -3.75 0.63
N ALA A 8 3.00 -3.75 -0.42
CA ALA A 8 4.02 -4.78 -0.60
C ALA A 8 5.19 -4.66 0.40
N LEU A 9 5.35 -3.48 1.02
CA LEU A 9 6.49 -3.12 1.85
C LEU A 9 6.02 -2.38 3.12
N LYS A 10 6.45 -2.80 4.31
CA LYS A 10 6.06 -2.14 5.58
C LYS A 10 6.46 -0.67 5.65
N HIS A 11 7.55 -0.29 4.97
CA HIS A 11 8.06 1.08 5.00
C HIS A 11 7.23 2.07 4.15
N SER A 12 6.31 1.61 3.29
CA SER A 12 5.44 2.52 2.53
C SER A 12 4.31 3.10 3.39
N ILE A 13 3.95 2.46 4.50
CA ILE A 13 2.80 2.85 5.33
C ILE A 13 2.95 4.28 5.86
N GLY A 14 4.02 4.57 6.59
CA GLY A 14 4.21 5.88 7.23
C GLY A 14 4.17 7.07 6.25
N PRO A 15 4.92 7.03 5.13
CA PRO A 15 4.84 8.06 4.09
C PRO A 15 3.44 8.24 3.52
N ILE A 16 2.71 7.15 3.27
CA ILE A 16 1.34 7.20 2.74
C ILE A 16 0.38 7.77 3.78
N GLU A 17 0.43 7.32 5.03
CA GLU A 17 -0.39 7.87 6.13
C GLU A 17 -0.18 9.37 6.30
N SER A 18 1.07 9.84 6.27
CA SER A 18 1.40 11.27 6.36
C SER A 18 0.81 12.08 5.19
N SER A 19 0.81 11.50 3.99
CA SER A 19 0.25 12.14 2.79
C SER A 19 -1.27 12.21 2.87
N PHE A 20 -1.93 11.14 3.33
CA PHE A 20 -3.37 11.12 3.55
C PHE A 20 -3.80 12.10 4.64
N ALA A 21 -3.08 12.15 5.77
CA ALA A 21 -3.36 13.12 6.83
C ALA A 21 -3.31 14.57 6.33
N ARG A 22 -2.41 14.87 5.38
CA ARG A 22 -2.26 16.21 4.80
C ARG A 22 -3.27 16.53 3.70
N LEU A 23 -3.56 15.58 2.81
CA LEU A 23 -4.33 15.84 1.58
C LEU A 23 -5.80 15.40 1.68
N TRP A 24 -6.10 14.42 2.52
CA TRP A 24 -7.44 13.85 2.73
C TRP A 24 -7.67 13.50 4.22
N PRO A 25 -7.71 14.50 5.11
CA PRO A 25 -7.82 14.27 6.56
C PRO A 25 -9.09 13.50 6.98
N ASP A 26 -10.15 13.57 6.17
CA ASP A 26 -11.43 12.88 6.43
C ASP A 26 -11.45 11.40 5.97
N ALA A 27 -10.34 10.91 5.40
CA ALA A 27 -10.19 9.52 5.00
C ALA A 27 -9.80 8.65 6.20
N THR A 28 -10.58 7.59 6.43
CA THR A 28 -10.21 6.53 7.38
C THR A 28 -9.46 5.44 6.64
N LEU A 29 -8.20 5.22 7.00
CA LEU A 29 -7.35 4.23 6.36
C LEU A 29 -7.50 2.85 6.99
N MET A 30 -7.47 1.82 6.15
CA MET A 30 -7.27 0.42 6.53
C MET A 30 -6.04 -0.10 5.78
N ASN A 31 -4.93 -0.28 6.49
CA ASN A 31 -3.68 -0.75 5.91
C ASN A 31 -3.57 -2.27 6.01
N LEU A 32 -3.35 -2.93 4.88
CA LEU A 32 -2.98 -4.35 4.79
C LEU A 32 -1.56 -4.46 4.24
N VAL A 33 -0.71 -5.19 4.95
CA VAL A 33 0.61 -5.56 4.42
C VAL A 33 0.49 -6.94 3.80
N ASP A 34 0.86 -7.03 2.53
CA ASP A 34 1.00 -8.28 1.80
C ASP A 34 2.41 -8.32 1.20
N ASP A 35 3.36 -8.86 1.96
CA ASP A 35 4.76 -8.96 1.53
C ASP A 35 4.99 -10.07 0.49
N SER A 36 3.99 -10.93 0.25
CA SER A 36 4.04 -11.91 -0.83
C SER A 36 4.11 -11.22 -2.20
N LEU A 37 3.52 -10.03 -2.35
CA LEU A 37 3.57 -9.23 -3.59
C LEU A 37 5.00 -8.89 -4.02
N SER A 38 5.89 -8.58 -3.07
CA SER A 38 7.31 -8.34 -3.38
C SER A 38 8.00 -9.62 -3.83
N THR A 39 7.61 -10.75 -3.25
CA THR A 39 8.15 -12.08 -3.58
C THR A 39 7.69 -12.55 -4.95
N ASP A 40 6.41 -12.36 -5.26
CA ASP A 40 5.83 -12.69 -6.57
C ASP A 40 6.44 -11.83 -7.67
N LEU A 41 6.62 -10.52 -7.44
CA LEU A 41 7.31 -9.66 -8.39
C LEU A 41 8.78 -10.10 -8.62
N ALA A 42 9.48 -10.48 -7.56
CA ALA A 42 10.85 -10.99 -7.68
C ALA A 42 10.91 -12.33 -8.44
N ARG A 43 9.90 -13.20 -8.26
CA ARG A 43 9.76 -14.47 -8.98
C ARG A 43 9.46 -14.24 -10.46
N ASP A 44 8.52 -13.36 -10.77
CA ASP A 44 7.98 -13.19 -12.11
C ASP A 44 8.79 -12.18 -12.95
N GLY A 45 9.61 -11.36 -12.30
CA GLY A 45 10.52 -10.39 -12.93
C GLY A 45 9.83 -9.22 -13.63
N ARG A 46 8.49 -9.13 -13.52
CA ARG A 46 7.66 -8.09 -14.13
C ARG A 46 6.33 -7.99 -13.39
N LEU A 47 5.66 -6.85 -13.58
CA LEU A 47 4.26 -6.72 -13.18
C LEU A 47 3.37 -7.61 -14.06
N THR A 48 2.35 -8.19 -13.44
CA THR A 48 1.26 -8.87 -14.13
C THR A 48 0.23 -7.85 -14.60
N ASP A 49 -0.64 -8.26 -15.53
CA ASP A 49 -1.78 -7.43 -15.92
C ASP A 49 -2.73 -7.23 -14.73
N ALA A 50 -3.44 -6.10 -14.75
CA ALA A 50 -4.38 -5.68 -13.70
C ALA A 50 -5.75 -6.35 -13.83
#